data_AF-A0A936YWQ9-F1
#
_entry.id   AF-A0A936YWQ9-F1
#
_cell.length_a   1.000
_cell.length_b   1.000
_cell.length_c   1.000
_cell.angle_alpha   90.00
_cell.angle_beta   90.00
_cell.angle_gamma   90.00
#
_symmetry.space_group_name_H-M   'P 1'
#
loop_
_entity.id
_entity.type
_entity.pdbx_description
1 polymer ?
#
loop_
_entity_poly.entity_id
_entity_poly.type
_entity_poly.pdbx_seq_one_letter_code
_entity_poly.pdbx_strand_id
1 'polypeptide(L)'
;MTLANGSTEKRYRVGTEINLSEPLTVIERILSACNGRLVESGGIYKVYTGAIPAAVVSITDDDIVISQGVSGDMFPGRESVYNSVTGSYCEPENGGQMKAFKRRTNADQLAADNGQIRAIEMTLDYCRSNTQAQRVARFAVNDNLRLVKHVIPLPAWARKLEPRDVIDWNSTRLGYVNKKFIAGDVTLCNDGIVWLAIREANPNDSDSASRSAIPARCCGRSSRSMSGESLQESCSPACISPPKTRWCATCKALRASPS
;
A
#
# COMPACT_ATOMS: atom_id res chain seq x y z
N MET A 1 -1.53 11.11 11.60
CA MET A 1 -1.80 11.35 10.16
C MET A 1 -3.18 11.92 10.01
N THR A 2 -3.33 12.94 9.17
CA THR A 2 -4.62 13.55 8.84
C THR A 2 -5.30 12.78 7.71
N LEU A 3 -6.56 12.42 7.89
CA LEU A 3 -7.39 11.77 6.89
C LEU A 3 -8.07 12.82 5.99
N ALA A 4 -8.68 12.38 4.88
CA ALA A 4 -9.36 13.26 3.93
C ALA A 4 -10.54 14.03 4.55
N ASN A 5 -11.11 13.53 5.64
CA ASN A 5 -12.19 14.15 6.41
C ASN A 5 -11.69 15.10 7.52
N GLY A 6 -10.38 15.38 7.59
CA GLY A 6 -9.78 16.26 8.58
C GLY A 6 -9.50 15.63 9.94
N SER A 7 -9.93 14.38 10.20
CA SER A 7 -9.63 13.70 11.46
C SER A 7 -8.21 13.14 11.49
N THR A 8 -7.69 12.89 12.69
CA THR A 8 -6.34 12.34 12.88
C THR A 8 -6.37 10.88 13.29
N GLU A 9 -5.53 10.06 12.65
CA GLU A 9 -5.34 8.64 12.96
C GLU A 9 -3.83 8.32 13.13
N LYS A 10 -3.49 7.33 13.96
CA LYS A 10 -2.13 6.76 14.00
C LYS A 10 -1.77 6.15 12.63
N ARG A 11 -0.48 6.15 12.27
CA ARG A 11 -0.04 5.63 10.95
C ARG A 11 -0.28 4.12 10.86
N TYR A 12 0.15 3.39 11.89
CA TYR A 12 -0.07 1.97 12.04
C TYR A 12 -0.61 1.66 13.44
N ARG A 13 -1.59 0.77 13.52
CA ARG A 13 -2.11 0.18 14.75
C ARG A 13 -2.39 -1.30 14.50
N VAL A 14 -2.12 -2.11 15.51
CA VAL A 14 -2.50 -3.53 15.56
C VAL A 14 -3.31 -3.75 16.84
N GLY A 15 -4.29 -4.65 16.77
CA GLY A 15 -5.05 -5.09 17.93
C GLY A 15 -5.62 -6.48 17.69
N THR A 16 -5.11 -7.46 18.44
CA THR A 16 -5.49 -8.87 18.34
C THR A 16 -5.18 -9.57 19.66
N GLU A 17 -5.91 -10.63 19.94
CA GLU A 17 -5.52 -11.63 20.93
C GLU A 17 -4.52 -12.59 20.28
N ILE A 18 -3.51 -13.01 21.05
CA ILE A 18 -2.38 -13.78 20.54
C ILE A 18 -2.24 -15.02 21.41
N ASN A 19 -2.24 -16.19 20.76
CA ASN A 19 -1.81 -17.43 21.39
C ASN A 19 -0.30 -17.60 21.17
N LEU A 20 0.44 -17.92 22.24
CA LEU A 20 1.90 -17.98 22.24
C LEU A 20 2.48 -19.29 21.67
N SER A 21 1.66 -20.13 21.01
CA SER A 21 2.12 -21.40 20.45
C SER A 21 3.08 -21.24 19.27
N GLU A 22 2.93 -20.18 18.48
CA GLU A 22 3.73 -19.91 17.28
C GLU A 22 4.16 -18.43 17.22
N PRO A 23 5.25 -18.05 17.90
CA PRO A 23 5.64 -16.64 18.00
C PRO A 23 6.05 -16.02 16.66
N LEU A 24 6.64 -16.80 15.75
CA LEU A 24 7.10 -16.28 14.45
C LEU A 24 5.93 -15.88 13.54
N THR A 25 4.89 -16.72 13.45
CA THR A 25 3.72 -16.46 12.60
C THR A 25 2.94 -15.25 13.11
N VAL A 26 2.92 -15.03 14.43
CA VAL A 26 2.37 -13.82 15.06
C VAL A 26 3.15 -12.58 14.63
N ILE A 27 4.48 -12.63 14.68
CA ILE A 27 5.32 -11.49 14.26
C ILE A 27 5.07 -11.16 12.78
N GLU A 28 5.03 -12.16 11.90
CA GLU A 28 4.73 -11.95 10.47
C GLU A 28 3.37 -11.29 10.24
N ARG A 29 2.34 -11.69 10.98
CA ARG A 29 1.01 -11.07 10.92
C ARG A 29 0.99 -9.65 11.49
N ILE A 30 1.82 -9.33 12.49
CA ILE A 30 1.99 -7.95 12.98
C ILE A 30 2.67 -7.10 11.91
N LEU A 31 3.71 -7.63 11.26
CA LEU A 31 4.45 -6.94 10.21
C LEU A 31 3.59 -6.70 8.97
N SER A 32 2.75 -7.65 8.57
CA SER A 32 1.85 -7.48 7.40
C SER A 32 0.89 -6.29 7.59
N ALA A 33 0.40 -6.05 8.81
CA ALA A 33 -0.49 -4.93 9.13
C ALA A 33 0.18 -3.54 9.05
N CYS A 34 1.51 -3.47 9.03
CA CYS A 34 2.27 -2.22 8.94
C CYS A 34 3.23 -2.13 7.75
N ASN A 35 3.16 -3.09 6.81
CA ASN A 35 4.19 -3.31 5.78
C ASN A 35 5.60 -3.33 6.38
N GLY A 36 5.71 -3.92 7.56
CA GLY A 36 6.94 -3.97 8.33
C GLY A 36 7.89 -5.03 7.79
N ARG A 37 9.15 -4.90 8.18
CA ARG A 37 10.19 -5.89 7.92
C ARG A 37 10.94 -6.16 9.22
N LEU A 38 11.23 -7.43 9.46
CA LEU A 38 12.15 -7.86 10.50
C LEU A 38 13.52 -8.02 9.84
N VAL A 39 14.51 -7.38 10.41
CA VAL A 39 15.91 -7.47 9.97
C VAL A 39 16.73 -7.98 11.14
N GLU A 40 17.63 -8.91 10.87
CA GLU A 40 18.66 -9.33 11.81
C GLU A 40 19.99 -8.76 11.30
N SER A 41 20.73 -8.11 12.19
CA SER A 41 22.06 -7.58 11.91
C SER A 41 22.92 -7.71 13.18
N GLY A 42 23.98 -8.51 13.10
CA GLY A 42 24.97 -8.65 14.18
C GLY A 42 24.42 -9.23 15.49
N GLY A 43 23.44 -10.13 15.40
CA GLY A 43 22.75 -10.74 16.54
C GLY A 43 21.59 -9.91 17.11
N ILE A 44 21.28 -8.75 16.51
CA ILE A 44 20.22 -7.85 16.96
C ILE A 44 19.09 -7.84 15.94
N TYR A 45 17.89 -8.16 16.42
CA TYR A 45 16.67 -8.03 15.64
C TYR A 45 16.14 -6.60 15.67
N LYS A 46 16.01 -5.98 14.50
CA LYS A 46 15.46 -4.64 14.29
C LYS A 46 14.15 -4.74 13.53
N VAL A 47 13.11 -4.10 14.06
CA VAL A 47 11.79 -4.06 13.44
C VAL A 47 11.59 -2.70 12.79
N TYR A 48 11.35 -2.71 11.48
CA TYR A 48 11.05 -1.50 10.71
C TYR A 48 9.59 -1.52 10.27
N THR A 49 8.95 -0.36 10.30
CA THR A 49 7.61 -0.16 9.72
C THR A 49 7.73 0.36 8.29
N GLY A 50 6.69 0.20 7.46
CA GLY A 50 6.76 0.29 5.99
C GLY A 50 7.17 1.63 5.35
N ALA A 51 7.60 2.63 6.12
CA ALA A 51 8.18 3.84 5.54
C ALA A 51 9.58 3.55 4.99
N ILE A 52 9.86 3.96 3.76
CA ILE A 52 11.20 3.85 3.17
C ILE A 52 12.04 5.02 3.73
N PRO A 53 13.19 4.75 4.40
CA PRO A 53 14.01 5.79 4.99
C PRO A 53 14.74 6.59 3.91
N ALA A 54 15.34 7.72 4.32
CA ALA A 54 16.27 8.46 3.47
C ALA A 54 17.50 7.61 3.16
N ALA A 55 18.20 7.95 2.08
CA ALA A 55 19.42 7.26 1.71
C ALA A 55 20.53 7.53 2.73
N VAL A 56 21.22 6.45 3.14
CA VAL A 56 22.33 6.47 4.08
C VAL A 56 23.63 6.82 3.36
N VAL A 57 23.78 6.32 2.12
CA VAL A 57 24.96 6.56 1.27
C VAL A 57 24.51 6.82 -0.16
N SER A 58 25.22 7.73 -0.83
CA SER A 58 25.15 7.88 -2.29
C SER A 58 26.36 7.19 -2.92
N ILE A 59 26.12 6.41 -3.96
CA ILE A 59 27.14 5.72 -4.76
C ILE A 59 27.07 6.17 -6.22
N THR A 60 28.22 6.05 -6.88
CA THR A 60 28.41 6.27 -8.31
C THR A 60 28.90 4.99 -8.98
N ASP A 61 28.97 4.98 -10.32
CA ASP A 61 29.54 3.85 -11.06
C ASP A 61 31.01 3.59 -10.70
N ASP A 62 31.76 4.61 -10.26
CA ASP A 62 33.18 4.52 -9.89
C ASP A 62 33.40 3.82 -8.53
N ASP A 63 32.38 3.76 -7.68
CA ASP A 63 32.44 3.09 -6.38
C ASP A 63 32.30 1.57 -6.48
N ILE A 64 31.87 1.06 -7.64
CA ILE A 64 31.63 -0.36 -7.87
C ILE A 64 32.95 -1.03 -8.24
N VAL A 65 33.22 -2.19 -7.62
CA VAL A 65 34.45 -2.94 -7.88
C VAL A 65 34.43 -3.50 -9.30
N ILE A 66 35.24 -2.91 -10.19
CA ILE A 66 35.29 -3.20 -11.63
C ILE A 66 35.69 -4.65 -11.93
N SER A 67 36.51 -5.26 -11.08
CA SER A 67 37.00 -6.64 -11.28
C SER A 67 35.91 -7.70 -11.16
N GLN A 68 34.74 -7.34 -10.63
CA GLN A 68 33.61 -8.22 -10.41
C GLN A 68 32.41 -7.76 -11.25
N GLY A 69 31.66 -8.72 -11.81
CA GLY A 69 30.49 -8.41 -12.63
C GLY A 69 29.34 -7.87 -11.78
N VAL A 70 28.63 -6.87 -12.29
CA VAL A 70 27.32 -6.47 -11.76
C VAL A 70 26.27 -7.41 -12.36
N SER A 71 25.53 -8.10 -11.52
CA SER A 71 24.38 -8.91 -11.92
C SER A 71 23.10 -8.18 -11.55
N GLY A 72 22.03 -8.32 -12.33
CA GLY A 72 20.76 -7.69 -12.00
C GLY A 72 19.62 -8.21 -12.84
N ASP A 73 18.46 -8.33 -12.21
CA ASP A 73 17.20 -8.61 -12.89
C ASP A 73 16.40 -7.31 -12.98
N MET A 74 16.25 -6.79 -14.19
CA MET A 74 15.52 -5.55 -14.44
C MET A 74 14.11 -5.82 -14.99
N PHE A 75 13.84 -7.03 -15.44
CA PHE A 75 12.62 -7.40 -16.14
C PHE A 75 12.09 -8.74 -15.61
N PRO A 76 11.56 -8.75 -14.37
CA PRO A 76 10.96 -9.94 -13.83
C PRO A 76 9.74 -10.34 -14.68
N GLY A 77 9.43 -11.63 -14.70
CA GLY A 77 8.31 -12.15 -15.48
C GLY A 77 6.98 -11.53 -15.06
N ARG A 78 6.08 -11.39 -16.03
CA ARG A 78 4.79 -10.67 -15.91
C ARG A 78 3.86 -11.27 -14.86
N GLU A 79 4.06 -12.54 -14.52
CA GLU A 79 3.37 -13.29 -13.47
C GLU A 79 3.71 -12.83 -12.06
N SER A 80 4.91 -12.26 -11.86
CA SER A 80 5.34 -11.74 -10.54
C SER A 80 4.85 -10.32 -10.26
N VAL A 81 4.34 -9.64 -11.29
CA VAL A 81 3.91 -8.23 -11.24
C VAL A 81 2.41 -8.15 -11.10
N TYR A 82 1.93 -7.44 -10.07
CA TYR A 82 0.51 -7.19 -9.85
C TYR A 82 0.20 -5.70 -9.87
N ASN A 83 -0.94 -5.33 -10.44
CA ASN A 83 -1.38 -3.94 -10.55
C ASN A 83 -2.52 -3.58 -9.57
N SER A 84 -3.09 -4.60 -8.94
CA SER A 84 -4.22 -4.49 -8.04
C SER A 84 -4.02 -5.32 -6.78
N VAL A 85 -4.52 -4.81 -5.66
CA VAL A 85 -4.56 -5.51 -4.38
C VAL A 85 -5.99 -5.53 -3.86
N THR A 86 -6.47 -6.74 -3.58
CA THR A 86 -7.70 -7.00 -2.84
C THR A 86 -7.34 -7.62 -1.50
N GLY A 87 -8.29 -7.65 -0.57
CA GLY A 87 -8.03 -8.26 0.71
C GLY A 87 -9.08 -7.95 1.75
N SER A 88 -8.84 -8.50 2.94
CA SER A 88 -9.72 -8.39 4.08
C SER A 88 -8.97 -7.87 5.32
N TYR A 89 -9.72 -7.21 6.20
CA TYR A 89 -9.25 -6.73 7.49
C TYR A 89 -10.30 -7.03 8.55
N CYS A 90 -9.93 -6.89 9.81
CA CYS A 90 -10.79 -7.22 10.93
C CYS A 90 -11.56 -5.97 11.41
N GLU A 91 -12.88 -5.91 11.19
CA GLU A 91 -13.70 -4.73 11.47
C GLU A 91 -14.16 -4.70 12.95
N PRO A 92 -13.76 -3.70 13.76
CA PRO A 92 -14.21 -3.60 15.15
C PRO A 92 -15.69 -3.29 15.31
N GLU A 93 -16.29 -2.55 14.40
CA GLU A 93 -17.73 -2.19 14.46
C GLU A 93 -18.64 -3.38 14.17
N ASN A 94 -18.14 -4.42 13.50
CA ASN A 94 -18.90 -5.63 13.17
C ASN A 94 -18.43 -6.84 13.99
N GLY A 95 -18.18 -6.62 15.28
CA GLY A 95 -17.81 -7.69 16.22
C GLY A 95 -16.48 -8.39 15.93
N GLY A 96 -15.57 -7.77 15.18
CA GLY A 96 -14.29 -8.40 14.79
C GLY A 96 -14.41 -9.39 13.64
N GLN A 97 -15.47 -9.33 12.83
CA GLN A 97 -15.55 -10.14 11.62
C GLN A 97 -14.61 -9.63 10.53
N MET A 98 -14.13 -10.56 9.69
CA MET A 98 -13.32 -10.23 8.51
C MET A 98 -14.19 -9.58 7.44
N LYS A 99 -13.75 -8.41 6.97
CA LYS A 99 -14.45 -7.61 5.96
C LYS A 99 -13.49 -7.20 4.86
N ALA A 100 -13.95 -7.25 3.62
CA ALA A 100 -13.15 -6.81 2.48
C ALA A 100 -12.96 -5.28 2.49
N PHE A 101 -11.73 -4.81 2.28
CA PHE A 101 -11.49 -3.40 2.03
C PHE A 101 -11.65 -3.06 0.54
N LYS A 102 -11.80 -1.76 0.23
CA LYS A 102 -11.90 -1.30 -1.15
C LYS A 102 -10.61 -1.63 -1.90
N ARG A 103 -10.72 -2.39 -2.99
CA ARG A 103 -9.60 -2.72 -3.90
C ARG A 103 -8.79 -1.47 -4.23
N ARG A 104 -7.47 -1.61 -4.15
CA ARG A 104 -6.51 -0.58 -4.61
C ARG A 104 -5.90 -1.04 -5.93
N THR A 105 -6.01 -0.20 -6.94
CA THR A 105 -5.46 -0.44 -8.29
C THR A 105 -4.73 0.82 -8.71
N ASN A 106 -3.57 0.65 -9.34
CA ASN A 106 -2.86 1.75 -9.98
C ASN A 106 -3.39 1.93 -11.41
N ALA A 107 -3.97 3.10 -11.71
CA ALA A 107 -4.63 3.37 -12.98
C ALA A 107 -3.63 3.40 -14.16
N ASP A 108 -2.43 3.94 -13.94
CA ASP A 108 -1.40 4.06 -14.98
C ASP A 108 -0.92 2.69 -15.43
N GLN A 109 -0.73 1.78 -14.48
CA GLN A 109 -0.32 0.40 -14.75
C GLN A 109 -1.44 -0.42 -15.39
N LEU A 110 -2.68 -0.19 -14.98
CA LEU A 110 -3.82 -0.83 -15.60
C LEU A 110 -3.94 -0.44 -17.09
N ALA A 111 -3.66 0.82 -17.42
CA ALA A 111 -3.61 1.29 -18.80
C ALA A 111 -2.44 0.65 -19.58
N ALA A 112 -1.25 0.55 -18.99
CA ALA A 112 -0.11 -0.14 -19.57
C ALA A 112 -0.37 -1.64 -19.82
N ASP A 113 -1.20 -2.27 -18.98
CA ASP A 113 -1.62 -3.66 -19.10
C ASP A 113 -2.85 -3.87 -20.03
N ASN A 114 -3.21 -2.87 -20.86
CA ASN A 114 -4.39 -2.93 -21.74
C ASN A 114 -5.71 -3.22 -20.98
N GLY A 115 -5.84 -2.74 -19.74
CA GLY A 115 -7.02 -2.96 -18.91
C GLY A 115 -7.07 -4.32 -18.21
N GLN A 116 -6.03 -5.16 -18.32
CA GLN A 116 -5.99 -6.44 -17.64
C GLN A 116 -5.72 -6.27 -16.13
N ILE A 117 -6.63 -6.76 -15.29
CA ILE A 117 -6.48 -6.70 -13.83
C ILE A 117 -5.64 -7.88 -13.36
N ARG A 118 -4.52 -7.59 -12.71
CA ARG A 118 -3.71 -8.57 -11.96
C ARG A 118 -3.83 -8.27 -10.48
N ALA A 119 -4.72 -9.01 -9.82
CA ALA A 119 -5.01 -8.84 -8.41
C ALA A 119 -4.29 -9.89 -7.57
N ILE A 120 -3.64 -9.43 -6.49
CA ILE A 120 -3.21 -10.28 -5.39
C ILE A 120 -4.10 -10.06 -4.18
N GLU A 121 -4.35 -11.12 -3.41
CA GLU A 121 -5.09 -11.04 -2.16
C GLU A 121 -4.14 -10.88 -0.97
N MET A 122 -4.43 -9.93 -0.09
CA MET A 122 -3.74 -9.78 1.19
C MET A 122 -4.70 -9.91 2.36
N THR A 123 -4.30 -10.69 3.35
CA THR A 123 -5.09 -10.91 4.56
C THR A 123 -4.46 -10.12 5.70
N LEU A 124 -5.21 -9.16 6.26
CA LEU A 124 -4.74 -8.24 7.30
C LEU A 124 -5.53 -8.45 8.60
N ASP A 125 -5.43 -9.65 9.17
CA ASP A 125 -6.17 -10.08 10.37
C ASP A 125 -5.97 -9.15 11.57
N TYR A 126 -4.75 -8.59 11.68
CA TYR A 126 -4.32 -7.78 12.81
C TYR A 126 -4.61 -6.28 12.62
N CYS A 127 -5.08 -5.90 11.43
CA CYS A 127 -5.47 -4.54 11.12
C CYS A 127 -6.93 -4.30 11.50
N ARG A 128 -7.16 -3.33 12.39
CA ARG A 128 -8.51 -2.97 12.89
C ARG A 128 -9.11 -1.71 12.26
N SER A 129 -8.45 -1.16 11.23
CA SER A 129 -8.84 0.10 10.60
C SER A 129 -8.91 -0.06 9.09
N ASN A 130 -10.06 0.30 8.51
CA ASN A 130 -10.28 0.25 7.06
C ASN A 130 -9.34 1.19 6.29
N THR A 131 -9.15 2.41 6.81
CA THR A 131 -8.25 3.40 6.21
C THR A 131 -6.80 2.94 6.29
N GLN A 132 -6.39 2.24 7.35
CA GLN A 132 -5.06 1.62 7.45
C GLN A 132 -4.89 0.50 6.42
N ALA A 133 -5.83 -0.45 6.35
CA ALA A 133 -5.77 -1.56 5.39
C ALA A 133 -5.63 -1.07 3.95
N GLN A 134 -6.40 -0.05 3.58
CA GLN A 134 -6.32 0.58 2.26
C GLN A 134 -4.98 1.29 1.98
N ARG A 135 -4.33 1.86 3.00
CA ARG A 135 -3.00 2.49 2.89
C ARG A 135 -1.92 1.43 2.69
N VAL A 136 -1.99 0.35 3.47
CA VAL A 136 -1.10 -0.82 3.38
C VAL A 136 -1.18 -1.43 1.98
N ALA A 137 -2.41 -1.64 1.47
CA ALA A 137 -2.65 -2.12 0.12
C ALA A 137 -2.10 -1.19 -0.97
N ARG A 138 -2.27 0.14 -0.81
CA ARG A 138 -1.73 1.13 -1.76
C ARG A 138 -0.21 1.08 -1.83
N PHE A 139 0.45 0.99 -0.66
CA PHE A 139 1.90 0.85 -0.61
C PHE A 139 2.35 -0.42 -1.33
N ALA A 140 1.71 -1.56 -1.05
CA ALA A 140 2.08 -2.84 -1.68
C ALA A 140 1.95 -2.80 -3.22
N VAL A 141 0.86 -2.22 -3.75
CA VAL A 141 0.71 -2.02 -5.21
C VAL A 141 1.86 -1.19 -5.76
N ASN A 142 2.16 -0.04 -5.14
CA ASN A 142 3.20 0.85 -5.65
C ASN A 142 4.61 0.26 -5.54
N ASP A 143 4.88 -0.46 -4.45
CA ASP A 143 6.17 -1.10 -4.20
C ASP A 143 6.42 -2.29 -5.15
N ASN A 144 5.38 -3.01 -5.57
CA ASN A 144 5.51 -4.09 -6.57
C ASN A 144 5.99 -3.56 -7.93
N LEU A 145 5.64 -2.32 -8.29
CA LEU A 145 6.04 -1.71 -9.56
C LEU A 145 7.53 -1.35 -9.61
N ARG A 146 8.24 -1.47 -8.48
CA ARG A 146 9.68 -1.28 -8.39
C ARG A 146 10.37 -2.61 -8.72
N LEU A 147 10.58 -2.81 -10.02
CA LEU A 147 11.03 -4.08 -10.60
C LEU A 147 12.55 -4.27 -10.59
N VAL A 148 13.31 -3.18 -10.65
CA VAL A 148 14.76 -3.25 -10.85
C VAL A 148 15.45 -3.82 -9.62
N LYS A 149 16.21 -4.90 -9.80
CA LYS A 149 17.08 -5.50 -8.79
C LYS A 149 18.50 -5.59 -9.32
N HIS A 150 19.46 -5.31 -8.46
CA HIS A 150 20.88 -5.44 -8.77
C HIS A 150 21.60 -6.16 -7.63
N VAL A 151 22.70 -6.81 -7.96
CA VAL A 151 23.68 -7.38 -7.05
C VAL A 151 24.99 -6.73 -7.42
N ILE A 152 25.41 -5.77 -6.58
CA ILE A 152 26.59 -4.95 -6.83
C ILE A 152 27.72 -5.33 -5.87
N PRO A 153 28.97 -5.46 -6.35
CA PRO A 153 30.14 -5.59 -5.51
C PRO A 153 30.62 -4.19 -5.09
N LEU A 154 30.62 -3.94 -3.78
CA LEU A 154 31.13 -2.72 -3.19
C LEU A 154 32.41 -3.00 -2.38
N PRO A 155 33.32 -2.03 -2.26
CA PRO A 155 34.54 -2.17 -1.47
C PRO A 155 34.25 -2.15 0.05
N ALA A 156 35.29 -2.40 0.85
CA ALA A 156 35.19 -2.62 2.29
C ALA A 156 34.48 -1.51 3.09
N TRP A 157 34.44 -0.26 2.62
CA TRP A 157 33.72 0.83 3.30
C TRP A 157 32.21 0.56 3.38
N ALA A 158 31.65 -0.23 2.46
CA ALA A 158 30.24 -0.58 2.42
C ALA A 158 29.82 -1.59 3.50
N ARG A 159 30.77 -2.13 4.27
CA ARG A 159 30.51 -3.03 5.39
C ARG A 159 29.64 -2.41 6.50
N LYS A 160 29.54 -1.07 6.53
CA LYS A 160 28.66 -0.32 7.44
C LYS A 160 27.18 -0.38 7.07
N LEU A 161 26.85 -0.81 5.84
CA LEU A 161 25.47 -0.89 5.38
C LEU A 161 24.82 -2.12 5.99
N GLU A 162 23.61 -1.92 6.51
CA GLU A 162 22.78 -3.00 7.03
C GLU A 162 21.68 -3.36 6.02
N PRO A 163 21.15 -4.59 6.06
CA PRO A 163 19.93 -4.90 5.33
C PRO A 163 18.84 -3.88 5.74
N ARG A 164 18.01 -3.46 4.79
CA ARG A 164 16.98 -2.39 4.88
C ARG A 164 17.49 -0.96 4.68
N ASP A 165 18.80 -0.71 4.71
CA ASP A 165 19.33 0.62 4.39
C ASP A 165 19.03 1.01 2.95
N VAL A 166 18.87 2.30 2.73
CA VAL A 166 18.62 2.85 1.39
C VAL A 166 19.90 3.48 0.89
N ILE A 167 20.23 3.20 -0.37
CA ILE A 167 21.33 3.84 -1.09
C ILE A 167 20.77 4.66 -2.25
N ASP A 168 21.43 5.77 -2.55
CA ASP A 168 21.22 6.51 -3.78
C ASP A 168 22.26 6.08 -4.80
N TRP A 169 21.84 5.78 -6.02
CA TRP A 169 22.76 5.40 -7.08
C TRP A 169 22.63 6.35 -8.26
N ASN A 170 23.75 7.00 -8.57
CA ASN A 170 23.96 7.79 -9.77
C ASN A 170 24.78 6.96 -10.76
N SER A 171 24.16 6.56 -11.88
CA SER A 171 24.80 5.73 -12.90
C SER A 171 24.62 6.36 -14.27
N THR A 172 25.73 6.73 -14.92
CA THR A 172 25.67 7.22 -16.31
C THR A 172 25.40 6.07 -17.26
N ARG A 173 25.94 4.88 -16.96
CA ARG A 173 25.75 3.66 -17.76
C ARG A 173 24.30 3.19 -17.79
N LEU A 174 23.60 3.25 -16.66
CA LEU A 174 22.20 2.81 -16.54
C LEU A 174 21.19 3.97 -16.62
N GLY A 175 21.66 5.21 -16.74
CA GLY A 175 20.81 6.41 -16.79
C GLY A 175 20.11 6.72 -15.46
N TYR A 176 20.69 6.33 -14.33
CA TYR A 176 20.12 6.59 -13.00
C TYR A 176 20.59 7.94 -12.46
N VAL A 177 19.62 8.75 -12.03
CA VAL A 177 19.86 10.04 -11.36
C VAL A 177 19.13 10.04 -10.02
N ASN A 178 19.91 10.04 -8.94
CA ASN A 178 19.46 9.95 -7.54
C ASN A 178 18.41 8.85 -7.34
N LYS A 179 18.59 7.72 -8.04
CA LYS A 179 17.65 6.61 -7.98
C LYS A 179 17.90 5.83 -6.70
N LYS A 180 16.83 5.60 -5.92
CA LYS A 180 16.96 4.97 -4.61
C LYS A 180 16.80 3.46 -4.71
N PHE A 181 17.62 2.77 -3.94
CA PHE A 181 17.57 1.32 -3.81
C PHE A 181 17.62 0.93 -2.34
N ILE A 182 16.86 -0.10 -1.98
CA ILE A 182 16.86 -0.70 -0.65
C ILE A 182 17.76 -1.93 -0.65
N ALA A 183 18.66 -2.01 0.33
CA ALA A 183 19.47 -3.19 0.60
C ALA A 183 18.57 -4.33 1.09
N GLY A 184 18.56 -5.44 0.37
CA GLY A 184 17.87 -6.67 0.73
C GLY A 184 18.78 -7.58 1.53
N ASP A 185 19.90 -7.98 0.92
CA ASP A 185 20.90 -8.85 1.53
C ASP A 185 22.29 -8.23 1.42
N VAL A 186 23.12 -8.44 2.45
CA VAL A 186 24.48 -7.91 2.58
C VAL A 186 25.40 -9.09 2.86
N THR A 187 26.12 -9.56 1.84
CA THR A 187 27.07 -10.66 2.00
C THR A 187 28.49 -10.12 2.12
N LEU A 188 29.16 -10.45 3.23
CA LEU A 188 30.55 -10.08 3.47
C LEU A 188 31.48 -11.23 3.03
N CYS A 189 32.35 -10.98 2.05
CA CYS A 189 33.36 -11.95 1.63
C CYS A 189 34.69 -11.71 2.37
N ASN A 190 35.51 -12.75 2.49
CA ASN A 190 36.82 -12.67 3.16
C ASN A 190 37.83 -11.79 2.39
N ASP A 191 37.62 -11.59 1.09
CA ASP A 191 38.44 -10.74 0.23
C ASP A 191 38.23 -9.23 0.50
N GLY A 192 37.35 -8.87 1.44
CA GLY A 192 37.03 -7.49 1.79
C GLY A 192 35.98 -6.83 0.88
N ILE A 193 35.46 -7.56 -0.11
CA ILE A 193 34.35 -7.13 -0.97
C ILE A 193 33.02 -7.43 -0.27
N VAL A 194 32.10 -6.49 -0.39
CA VAL A 194 30.72 -6.58 0.11
C VAL A 194 29.79 -6.73 -1.09
N TRP A 195 29.09 -7.86 -1.16
CA TRP A 195 28.02 -8.04 -2.14
C TRP A 195 26.72 -7.50 -1.58
N LEU A 196 26.14 -6.55 -2.31
CA LEU A 196 24.90 -5.91 -1.91
C LEU A 196 23.80 -6.25 -2.91
N ALA A 197 22.83 -7.05 -2.47
CA ALA A 197 21.60 -7.28 -3.22
C ALA A 197 20.64 -6.14 -2.95
N ILE A 198 20.37 -5.33 -3.96
CA ILE A 198 19.55 -4.13 -3.87
C ILE A 198 18.30 -4.24 -4.75
N ARG A 199 17.21 -3.64 -4.30
CA ARG A 199 15.96 -3.50 -5.07
C ARG A 199 15.58 -2.04 -5.16
N GLU A 200 15.02 -1.61 -6.29
CA GLU A 200 14.49 -0.27 -6.43
C GLU A 200 13.44 0.02 -5.36
N ALA A 201 13.48 1.24 -4.81
CA ALA A 201 12.53 1.71 -3.81
C ALA A 201 12.25 3.19 -4.05
N ASN A 202 11.05 3.66 -3.75
CA ASN A 202 10.73 5.08 -3.79
C ASN A 202 10.03 5.52 -2.48
N PRO A 203 10.58 6.50 -1.75
CA PRO A 203 9.98 7.03 -0.52
C PRO A 203 8.50 7.42 -0.67
N ASN A 204 8.15 7.98 -1.83
CA ASN A 204 6.80 8.45 -2.12
C ASN A 204 5.76 7.32 -2.17
N ASP A 205 6.18 6.06 -2.33
CA ASP A 205 5.26 4.92 -2.34
C ASP A 205 4.63 4.71 -0.95
N SER A 206 5.37 5.03 0.13
CA SER A 206 4.98 4.88 1.54
C SER A 206 4.17 6.04 2.13
N ASP A 207 4.04 7.14 1.38
CA ASP A 207 3.37 8.33 1.85
C ASP A 207 1.89 8.35 1.46
N SER A 208 1.04 8.41 2.48
CA SER A 208 -0.40 8.57 2.31
C SER A 208 -0.82 10.04 2.15
N ALA A 209 0.13 10.99 2.05
CA ALA A 209 -0.14 12.42 2.06
C ALA A 209 -0.70 12.97 0.73
N SER A 210 -0.66 12.20 -0.36
CA SER A 210 -1.41 12.58 -1.57
C SER A 210 -2.88 12.21 -1.42
N ARG A 211 -3.64 13.17 -0.87
CA ARG A 211 -5.07 13.52 -1.05
C ARG A 211 -5.88 12.56 -1.95
N SER A 212 -5.99 11.29 -1.57
CA SER A 212 -7.00 10.39 -2.12
C SER A 212 -8.30 10.79 -1.41
N ALA A 213 -8.98 11.77 -2.00
CA ALA A 213 -10.32 12.15 -1.60
C ALA A 213 -11.18 10.89 -1.70
N ILE A 214 -11.53 10.32 -0.55
CA ILE A 214 -12.74 9.54 -0.44
C ILE A 214 -13.83 10.58 -0.72
N PRO A 215 -14.64 10.45 -1.80
CA PRO A 215 -15.84 11.25 -1.87
C PRO A 215 -16.67 10.82 -0.67
N ALA A 216 -16.66 11.63 0.39
CA ALA A 216 -17.70 11.55 1.39
C ALA A 216 -19.00 11.68 0.58
N ARG A 217 -19.78 10.61 0.51
CA ARG A 217 -21.19 10.77 0.16
C ARG A 217 -21.69 11.79 1.18
N CYS A 218 -21.94 13.01 0.73
CA CYS A 218 -22.73 13.97 1.46
C CYS A 218 -24.16 13.40 1.51
N CYS A 219 -24.38 12.39 2.34
CA CYS A 219 -25.71 12.10 2.84
C CYS A 219 -26.07 13.28 3.75
N GLY A 220 -27.04 14.06 3.29
CA GLY A 220 -27.31 15.40 3.78
C GLY A 220 -27.70 15.49 5.24
N ARG A 221 -27.35 16.62 5.83
CA ARG A 221 -28.13 17.25 6.89
C ARG A 221 -28.09 18.75 6.65
N SER A 222 -28.91 19.24 5.71
CA SER A 222 -29.23 20.66 5.66
C SER A 222 -30.13 20.96 6.86
N SER A 223 -29.57 21.56 7.91
CA SER A 223 -30.39 22.26 8.91
C SER A 223 -30.96 23.51 8.25
N ARG A 224 -32.24 23.47 7.86
CA ARG A 224 -32.97 24.70 7.50
C ARG A 224 -33.29 25.44 8.79
N SER A 225 -32.63 26.57 9.00
CA SER A 225 -33.15 27.65 9.83
C SER A 225 -34.29 28.33 9.07
N MET A 226 -35.47 28.40 9.69
CA MET A 226 -36.59 29.19 9.17
C MET A 226 -36.25 30.68 9.30
N SER A 227 -36.20 31.38 8.17
CA SER A 227 -36.55 32.81 8.07
C SER A 227 -36.97 33.05 6.62
N GLY A 228 -38.15 33.65 6.46
CA GLY A 228 -38.79 33.83 5.17
C GLY A 228 -38.27 35.06 4.44
N GLU A 229 -38.06 34.92 3.14
CA GLU A 229 -38.45 35.92 2.14
C GLU A 229 -38.34 35.29 0.74
N SER A 230 -39.38 35.52 -0.05
CA SER A 230 -39.58 35.02 -1.41
C SER A 230 -38.87 35.89 -2.45
N LEU A 231 -38.24 35.29 -3.47
CA LEU A 231 -38.57 35.48 -4.89
C LEU A 231 -37.55 34.80 -5.82
N GLN A 232 -38.10 33.96 -6.72
CA GLN A 232 -37.68 33.64 -8.10
C GLN A 232 -36.45 32.73 -8.34
N GLU A 233 -36.74 31.44 -8.43
CA GLU A 233 -35.99 30.45 -9.21
C GLU A 233 -36.19 30.69 -10.72
N SER A 234 -35.09 30.88 -11.45
CA SER A 234 -35.03 30.65 -12.90
C SER A 234 -34.19 29.40 -13.16
N CYS A 235 -34.85 28.27 -13.43
CA CYS A 235 -34.18 27.07 -13.91
C CYS A 235 -35.12 26.29 -14.84
N SER A 236 -34.75 26.19 -16.13
CA SER A 236 -35.05 25.09 -17.07
C SER A 236 -34.71 25.53 -18.51
N PRO A 237 -34.49 24.63 -19.51
CA PRO A 237 -35.09 23.29 -19.61
C PRO A 237 -34.18 22.14 -20.15
N ALA A 238 -34.39 20.90 -19.72
CA ALA A 238 -34.95 19.74 -20.47
C ALA A 238 -33.89 18.60 -20.47
N CYS A 239 -34.17 17.29 -20.34
CA CYS A 239 -35.33 16.48 -20.71
C CYS A 239 -35.66 15.44 -19.61
N ILE A 240 -36.88 15.45 -19.06
CA ILE A 240 -38.03 14.57 -19.38
C ILE A 240 -37.87 13.12 -18.85
N SER A 241 -38.60 12.84 -17.76
CA SER A 241 -39.12 11.52 -17.41
C SER A 241 -40.65 11.51 -17.57
N PRO A 242 -41.31 10.38 -17.92
CA PRO A 242 -42.75 10.30 -17.97
C PRO A 242 -43.37 9.86 -16.61
N PRO A 243 -44.69 10.03 -16.42
CA PRO A 243 -45.26 10.44 -15.14
C PRO A 243 -45.97 9.33 -14.35
N LYS A 244 -46.24 9.63 -13.08
CA LYS A 244 -47.01 8.79 -12.13
C LYS A 244 -48.51 8.83 -12.43
N THR A 245 -49.15 7.67 -12.36
CA THR A 245 -50.57 7.55 -11.98
C THR A 245 -50.71 6.41 -10.97
N ARG A 246 -51.18 6.75 -9.76
CA ARG A 246 -51.71 5.81 -8.76
C ARG A 246 -52.86 5.02 -9.39
N TRP A 247 -53.09 3.77 -8.99
CA TRP A 247 -54.41 3.14 -8.83
C TRP A 247 -54.31 2.00 -7.80
N CYS A 248 -55.29 2.00 -6.89
CA CYS A 248 -55.99 0.94 -6.15
C CYS A 248 -55.33 -0.36 -5.65
N ALA A 249 -55.96 -0.85 -4.58
CA ALA A 249 -55.70 -2.01 -3.74
C ALA A 249 -55.78 -3.39 -4.43
N THR A 250 -55.48 -4.43 -3.62
CA THR A 250 -55.59 -5.90 -3.84
C THR A 250 -54.23 -6.51 -4.25
N CYS A 251 -53.54 -7.36 -3.49
CA CYS A 251 -53.98 -8.46 -2.64
C CYS A 251 -53.04 -8.66 -1.43
N LYS A 252 -53.67 -8.91 -0.28
CA LYS A 252 -53.09 -9.38 0.97
C LYS A 252 -53.14 -10.91 0.96
N ALA A 253 -52.26 -11.53 1.75
CA ALA A 253 -52.29 -12.91 2.26
C ALA A 253 -51.58 -13.99 1.42
N LEU A 254 -50.45 -14.46 1.97
CA LEU A 254 -50.26 -15.86 2.36
C LEU A 254 -49.26 -15.90 3.52
N ARG A 255 -49.78 -16.09 4.74
CA ARG A 255 -49.05 -16.62 5.91
C ARG A 255 -49.86 -17.80 6.41
N ALA A 256 -49.23 -18.97 6.52
CA ALA A 256 -49.45 -19.95 7.59
C ALA A 256 -48.44 -21.11 7.45
N SER A 257 -47.55 -21.25 8.44
CA SER A 257 -47.15 -22.56 8.99
C SER A 257 -48.21 -22.97 10.05
N PRO A 258 -48.25 -24.19 10.64
CA PRO A 258 -47.44 -25.39 10.44
C PRO A 258 -48.26 -26.70 10.25
N SER A 259 -47.56 -27.77 9.89
CA SER A 259 -47.80 -29.17 10.32
C SER A 259 -46.47 -29.90 10.31
#